data_AF-A0A9D2WPX0-F1
#
_entry.id   AF-A0A9D2WPX0-F1
#
_cell.length_a   1.000
_cell.length_b   1.000
_cell.length_c   1.000
_cell.angle_alpha   90.00
_cell.angle_beta   90.00
_cell.angle_gamma   90.00
#
_symmetry.space_group_name_H-M   'P 1'
#
loop_
_entity.id
_entity.type
_entity.pdbx_description
1 polymer ?
#
loop_
_entity_poly.entity_id
_entity_poly.type
_entity_poly.pdbx_seq_one_letter_code
_entity_poly.pdbx_strand_id
1 'polypeptide(L)'
;MEKYTGVKLVEAEPMSLKEAEQKLNLTLKPTNEAGYIVKYPDGFDTWMPKWEFEQTFFKLANQTFALALDAILHGEKVVRTSWNTKEEWLELITSVQGNSADLEKSDTPSVLPFIGKRVSPYRFVPWTPNMDELLAKDWTILKLPKKGKQPGSH
;
A
#
# COMPACT_ATOMS: atom_id res chain seq x y z
N MET A 1 -15.51 -28.68 -1.27
CA MET A 1 -15.60 -27.28 -1.72
C MET A 1 -14.20 -26.73 -1.74
N GLU A 2 -13.82 -26.08 -2.84
CA GLU A 2 -12.53 -25.38 -2.95
C GLU A 2 -12.66 -23.97 -2.35
N LYS A 3 -11.58 -23.47 -1.75
CA LYS A 3 -11.52 -22.14 -1.10
C LYS A 3 -10.62 -21.22 -1.92
N TYR A 4 -11.06 -19.97 -2.12
CA TYR A 4 -10.33 -18.94 -2.88
C TYR A 4 -10.24 -17.66 -2.05
N THR A 5 -9.15 -16.90 -2.24
CA THR A 5 -8.95 -15.57 -1.65
C THR A 5 -8.56 -14.59 -2.74
N GLY A 6 -8.83 -13.30 -2.52
CA GLY A 6 -8.46 -12.23 -3.45
C GLY A 6 -8.43 -10.88 -2.74
N VAL A 7 -7.65 -9.96 -3.29
CA VAL A 7 -7.55 -8.57 -2.82
C VAL A 7 -8.02 -7.66 -3.94
N LYS A 8 -8.88 -6.68 -3.63
CA LYS A 8 -9.37 -5.68 -4.58
C LYS A 8 -9.23 -4.29 -3.96
N LEU A 9 -8.69 -3.35 -4.73
CA LEU A 9 -8.77 -1.93 -4.41
C LEU A 9 -10.14 -1.41 -4.88
N VAL A 10 -10.85 -0.72 -3.99
CA VAL A 10 -12.17 -0.13 -4.25
C VAL A 10 -12.22 1.29 -3.72
N GLU A 11 -13.09 2.10 -4.31
CA GLU A 11 -13.50 3.38 -3.71
C GLU A 11 -14.81 3.18 -2.97
N ALA A 12 -14.98 3.84 -1.82
CA ALA A 12 -16.23 3.72 -1.08
C ALA A 12 -16.58 4.99 -0.30
N GLU A 13 -17.88 5.27 -0.25
CA GLU A 13 -18.44 6.41 0.48
C GLU A 13 -19.65 5.95 1.31
N PRO A 14 -19.85 6.46 2.54
CA PRO A 14 -21.05 6.16 3.33
C PRO A 14 -22.31 6.55 2.54
N MET A 15 -23.27 5.65 2.44
CA MET A 15 -24.52 5.88 1.70
C MET A 15 -25.65 5.06 2.31
N SER A 16 -26.84 5.65 2.44
CA SER A 16 -28.01 4.89 2.87
C SER A 16 -28.48 3.93 1.77
N LEU A 17 -29.15 2.84 2.15
CA LEU A 17 -29.70 1.88 1.19
C LEU A 17 -30.58 2.56 0.14
N LYS A 18 -31.48 3.45 0.58
CA LYS A 18 -32.43 4.16 -0.29
C LYS A 18 -31.73 5.04 -1.33
N GLU A 19 -30.68 5.74 -0.94
CA GLU A 19 -29.88 6.54 -1.88
C GLU A 19 -29.14 5.66 -2.88
N ALA A 20 -28.61 4.52 -2.41
CA ALA A 20 -27.91 3.58 -3.27
C ALA A 20 -28.85 2.91 -4.29
N GLU A 21 -30.07 2.52 -3.90
CA GLU A 21 -31.09 1.99 -4.81
C GLU A 21 -31.43 2.98 -5.92
N GLN A 22 -31.58 4.26 -5.58
CA GLN A 22 -31.80 5.33 -6.56
C GLN A 22 -30.61 5.50 -7.52
N LYS A 23 -29.39 5.46 -6.98
CA LYS A 23 -28.16 5.64 -7.75
C LYS A 23 -27.87 4.47 -8.69
N LEU A 24 -28.10 3.24 -8.22
CA LEU A 24 -27.85 2.01 -8.96
C LEU A 24 -29.03 1.61 -9.86
N ASN A 25 -30.21 2.24 -9.69
CA ASN A 25 -31.45 1.85 -10.34
C ASN A 25 -31.78 0.36 -10.14
N LEU A 26 -31.63 -0.11 -8.89
CA LEU A 26 -31.83 -1.50 -8.47
C LEU A 26 -32.62 -1.54 -7.15
N THR A 27 -33.41 -2.59 -6.96
CA THR A 27 -34.06 -2.87 -5.67
C THR A 27 -33.21 -3.85 -4.88
N LEU A 28 -32.77 -3.43 -3.71
CA LEU A 28 -31.94 -4.23 -2.81
C LEU A 28 -32.80 -4.80 -1.68
N LYS A 29 -32.25 -5.76 -0.92
CA LYS A 29 -32.97 -6.30 0.24
C LYS A 29 -33.13 -5.18 1.28
N PRO A 30 -34.36 -4.89 1.73
CA PRO A 30 -34.60 -3.80 2.67
C PRO A 30 -33.86 -4.05 3.98
N THR A 31 -33.10 -3.06 4.42
CA THR A 31 -32.41 -3.02 5.70
C THR A 31 -32.34 -1.58 6.21
N ASN A 32 -32.35 -1.42 7.53
CA ASN A 32 -32.16 -0.12 8.19
C ASN A 32 -30.69 0.11 8.58
N GLU A 33 -29.79 -0.78 8.19
CA GLU A 33 -28.36 -0.68 8.48
C GLU A 33 -27.71 0.44 7.66
N ALA A 34 -26.73 1.13 8.28
CA ALA A 34 -25.82 1.99 7.55
C ALA A 34 -24.98 1.15 6.58
N GLY A 35 -24.49 1.76 5.50
CA GLY A 35 -23.63 1.07 4.55
C GLY A 35 -22.81 2.01 3.70
N TYR A 36 -22.20 1.43 2.68
CA TYR A 36 -21.31 2.10 1.74
C TYR A 36 -21.72 1.78 0.32
N ILE A 37 -21.70 2.80 -0.54
CA ILE A 37 -21.57 2.54 -1.97
C ILE A 37 -20.10 2.20 -2.25
N VAL A 38 -19.86 1.11 -2.95
CA VAL A 38 -18.54 0.56 -3.27
C VAL A 38 -18.40 0.55 -4.79
N LYS A 39 -17.34 1.16 -5.29
CA LYS A 39 -17.03 1.23 -6.72
C LYS A 39 -15.81 0.39 -7.03
N TYR A 40 -15.95 -0.52 -7.97
CA TYR A 40 -14.87 -1.36 -8.45
C TYR A 40 -14.19 -0.73 -9.69
N PRO A 41 -12.89 -1.00 -9.91
CA PRO A 41 -12.15 -0.45 -11.05
C PRO A 41 -12.70 -0.88 -12.43
N ASP A 42 -13.43 -1.98 -12.49
CA ASP A 42 -14.09 -2.50 -13.70
C ASP A 42 -15.40 -1.77 -14.03
N GLY A 43 -15.77 -0.75 -13.24
CA GLY A 43 -17.00 0.03 -13.41
C GLY A 43 -18.24 -0.62 -12.79
N PHE A 44 -18.08 -1.73 -12.06
CA PHE A 44 -19.17 -2.29 -11.27
C PHE A 44 -19.32 -1.52 -9.95
N ASP A 45 -20.51 -1.00 -9.69
CA ASP A 45 -20.86 -0.35 -8.43
C ASP A 45 -21.86 -1.21 -7.65
N THR A 46 -21.68 -1.31 -6.34
CA THR A 46 -22.60 -2.04 -5.45
C THR A 46 -22.77 -1.33 -4.12
N TRP A 47 -23.80 -1.68 -3.36
CA TRP A 47 -23.95 -1.25 -1.98
C TRP A 47 -23.67 -2.40 -1.03
N MET A 48 -22.96 -2.13 0.07
CA MET A 48 -22.67 -3.10 1.11
C MET A 48 -23.07 -2.59 2.49
N PRO A 49 -23.64 -3.46 3.36
CA PRO A 49 -23.81 -3.14 4.77
C PRO A 49 -22.49 -2.74 5.42
N LYS A 50 -22.55 -1.79 6.35
CA LYS A 50 -21.36 -1.24 7.02
C LYS A 50 -20.49 -2.33 7.64
N TRP A 51 -21.09 -3.27 8.37
CA TRP A 51 -20.35 -4.32 9.06
C TRP A 51 -19.60 -5.23 8.08
N GLU A 52 -20.21 -5.55 6.94
CA GLU A 52 -19.62 -6.39 5.90
C GLU A 52 -18.50 -5.64 5.17
N PHE A 53 -18.74 -4.36 4.86
CA PHE A 53 -17.73 -3.49 4.26
C PHE A 53 -16.49 -3.34 5.15
N GLU A 54 -16.67 -3.00 6.43
CA GLU A 54 -15.55 -2.76 7.37
C GLU A 54 -14.78 -4.05 7.74
N GLN A 55 -15.38 -5.23 7.58
CA GLN A 55 -14.67 -6.51 7.74
C GLN A 55 -13.88 -6.92 6.48
N THR A 56 -14.35 -6.50 5.30
CA THR A 56 -13.79 -6.91 4.00
C THR A 56 -12.74 -5.92 3.50
N PHE A 57 -12.98 -4.63 3.70
CA PHE A 57 -12.17 -3.54 3.15
C PHE A 57 -11.56 -2.71 4.27
N PHE A 58 -10.25 -2.50 4.17
CA PHE A 58 -9.52 -1.62 5.05
C PHE A 58 -9.25 -0.31 4.32
N LYS A 59 -9.48 0.83 5.01
CA LYS A 59 -9.04 2.12 4.46
C LYS A 59 -7.55 2.03 4.17
N LEU A 60 -7.13 2.54 3.02
CA LEU A 60 -5.72 2.74 2.70
C LEU A 60 -4.97 3.63 3.71
N ALA A 61 -5.65 4.22 4.70
CA ALA A 61 -5.00 4.93 5.81
C ALA A 61 -4.67 4.04 7.02
N ASN A 62 -5.26 2.85 7.13
CA ASN A 62 -4.94 1.83 8.16
C ASN A 62 -4.15 0.71 7.50
N GLN A 63 -2.96 1.03 6.97
CA GLN A 63 -2.25 0.08 6.12
C GLN A 63 -1.67 -1.04 6.97
N THR A 64 -2.18 -2.24 6.72
CA THR A 64 -1.54 -3.48 7.16
C THR A 64 -0.22 -3.63 6.43
N PHE A 65 0.66 -4.52 6.93
CA PHE A 65 1.89 -4.84 6.21
C PHE A 65 1.63 -5.33 4.78
N ALA A 66 0.53 -6.05 4.52
CA ALA A 66 0.19 -6.52 3.18
C ALA A 66 -0.01 -5.36 2.18
N LEU A 67 -0.72 -4.30 2.60
CA LEU A 67 -0.91 -3.10 1.77
C LEU A 67 0.41 -2.31 1.62
N ALA A 68 1.22 -2.26 2.68
CA ALA A 68 2.53 -1.64 2.62
C ALA A 68 3.47 -2.36 1.64
N LEU A 69 3.45 -3.70 1.64
CA LEU A 69 4.23 -4.52 0.74
C LEU A 69 3.79 -4.35 -0.73
N ASP A 70 2.48 -4.33 -0.99
CA ASP A 70 1.96 -4.05 -2.32
C ASP A 70 2.43 -2.68 -2.83
N ALA A 71 2.35 -1.64 -1.99
CA ALA A 71 2.86 -0.32 -2.33
C ALA A 71 4.38 -0.32 -2.62
N ILE A 72 5.19 -1.01 -1.80
CA ILE A 72 6.63 -1.18 -2.02
C ILE A 72 6.91 -1.83 -3.39
N LEU A 73 6.18 -2.88 -3.75
CA LEU A 73 6.34 -3.58 -5.03
C LEU A 73 5.98 -2.69 -6.23
N HIS A 74 5.10 -1.71 -6.03
CA HIS A 74 4.76 -0.67 -7.01
C HIS A 74 5.69 0.56 -6.98
N GLY A 75 6.79 0.50 -6.23
CA GLY A 75 7.82 1.55 -6.19
C GLY A 75 7.54 2.68 -5.20
N GLU A 76 6.53 2.54 -4.36
CA GLU A 76 6.25 3.50 -3.30
C GLU A 76 7.20 3.33 -2.11
N LYS A 77 7.42 4.44 -1.39
CA LYS A 77 8.14 4.44 -0.11
C LYS A 77 7.13 4.31 1.01
N VAL A 78 7.37 3.43 1.97
CA VAL A 78 6.45 3.22 3.10
C VAL A 78 7.14 3.37 4.45
N VAL A 79 6.40 3.84 5.44
CA VAL A 79 6.89 4.10 6.80
C VAL A 79 5.80 3.74 7.81
N ARG A 80 6.18 3.30 9.00
CA ARG A 80 5.26 3.14 10.13
C ARG A 80 5.12 4.46 10.88
N THR A 81 3.91 4.85 11.30
CA THR A 81 3.73 6.07 12.10
C THR A 81 4.42 5.99 13.46
N SER A 82 4.66 4.78 13.98
CA SER A 82 5.45 4.55 15.19
C SER A 82 6.97 4.68 14.99
N TRP A 83 7.48 4.78 13.76
CA TRP A 83 8.90 5.05 13.53
C TRP A 83 9.19 6.53 13.79
N ASN A 84 9.97 6.82 14.83
CA ASN A 84 10.21 8.16 15.36
C ASN A 84 11.15 9.04 14.53
N THR A 85 11.54 8.65 13.31
CA THR A 85 12.51 9.37 12.51
C THR A 85 11.96 9.70 11.11
N LYS A 86 12.15 10.94 10.66
CA LYS A 86 11.79 11.38 9.29
C LYS A 86 12.68 10.76 8.20
N GLU A 87 13.63 9.91 8.60
CA GLU A 87 14.69 9.39 7.74
C GLU A 87 14.61 7.87 7.54
N GLU A 88 13.69 7.18 8.21
CA GLU A 88 13.47 5.75 8.07
C GLU A 88 12.23 5.47 7.21
N TRP A 89 12.41 4.68 6.16
CA TRP A 89 11.34 4.12 5.34
C TRP A 89 11.83 2.87 4.66
N LEU A 90 10.89 2.11 4.09
CA LEU A 90 11.14 0.98 3.23
C LEU A 90 10.89 1.35 1.77
N GLU A 91 11.71 0.83 0.87
CA GLU A 91 11.46 0.86 -0.56
C GLU A 91 12.08 -0.35 -1.26
N LEU A 92 11.60 -0.65 -2.47
CA LEU A 92 12.17 -1.70 -3.30
C LEU A 92 13.46 -1.21 -3.95
N ILE A 93 14.57 -1.85 -3.61
CA ILE A 93 15.88 -1.60 -4.22
C ILE A 93 16.03 -2.56 -5.39
N THR A 94 15.93 -2.05 -6.61
CA THR A 94 16.06 -2.83 -7.85
C THR A 94 17.45 -2.75 -8.48
N SER A 95 18.27 -1.79 -8.03
CA SER A 95 19.66 -1.64 -8.45
C SER A 95 20.49 -1.03 -7.33
N VAL A 96 21.67 -1.58 -7.06
CA VAL A 96 22.67 -0.98 -6.17
C VAL A 96 23.76 -0.38 -7.05
N GLN A 97 23.97 0.94 -6.95
CA GLN A 97 25.17 1.57 -7.49
C GLN A 97 26.26 1.55 -6.41
N GLY A 98 27.27 0.69 -6.58
CA GLY A 98 28.39 0.55 -5.63
C GLY A 98 29.47 -0.40 -6.15
N ASN A 99 30.72 -0.14 -5.78
CA ASN A 99 31.90 -0.84 -6.31
C ASN A 99 31.86 -2.36 -6.03
N SER A 100 31.93 -3.13 -7.11
CA SER A 100 31.81 -4.58 -7.24
C SER A 100 33.07 -5.37 -6.86
N ALA A 101 33.90 -4.86 -5.96
CA ALA A 101 35.27 -5.39 -5.78
C ALA A 101 35.33 -6.85 -5.28
N ASP A 102 34.23 -7.44 -4.81
CA ASP A 102 34.17 -8.85 -4.34
C ASP A 102 33.08 -9.68 -5.04
N LEU A 103 32.59 -9.23 -6.18
CA LEU A 103 31.64 -10.00 -6.95
C LEU A 103 32.30 -10.95 -7.99
N GLU A 104 33.63 -11.09 -7.90
CA GLU A 104 34.59 -11.55 -8.91
C GLU A 104 34.55 -13.05 -9.30
N LYS A 105 33.43 -13.75 -9.15
CA LYS A 105 33.27 -15.14 -9.68
C LYS A 105 32.06 -15.33 -10.60
N SER A 106 31.47 -14.24 -11.07
CA SER A 106 30.34 -14.23 -12.00
C SER A 106 30.57 -13.15 -13.06
N ASP A 107 30.31 -13.46 -14.34
CA ASP A 107 30.50 -12.53 -15.46
C ASP A 107 29.56 -11.32 -15.44
N THR A 108 28.51 -11.31 -14.61
CA THR A 108 27.77 -10.10 -14.23
C THR A 108 27.13 -10.33 -12.88
N PRO A 109 27.75 -9.87 -11.79
CA PRO A 109 27.16 -10.02 -10.50
C PRO A 109 26.10 -8.95 -10.28
N SER A 110 24.86 -9.32 -10.55
CA SER A 110 23.69 -8.47 -10.29
C SER A 110 23.23 -8.67 -8.86
N VAL A 111 23.12 -7.58 -8.09
CA VAL A 111 22.37 -7.60 -6.84
C VAL A 111 20.89 -7.86 -7.18
N LEU A 112 20.32 -8.92 -6.63
CA LEU A 112 18.88 -9.20 -6.80
C LEU A 112 18.05 -8.12 -6.07
N PRO A 113 16.84 -7.81 -6.55
CA PRO A 113 15.99 -6.85 -5.87
C PRO A 113 15.66 -7.27 -4.43
N PHE A 114 15.63 -6.31 -3.51
CA PHE A 114 15.27 -6.55 -2.11
C PHE A 114 14.58 -5.31 -1.51
N ILE A 115 13.87 -5.50 -0.41
CA ILE A 115 13.31 -4.39 0.36
C ILE A 115 14.42 -3.80 1.22
N GLY A 116 14.79 -2.55 0.95
CA GLY A 116 15.79 -1.82 1.72
C GLY A 116 15.13 -0.95 2.76
N LYS A 117 15.62 -1.00 4.01
CA LYS A 117 15.31 0.02 5.02
C LYS A 117 16.36 1.12 4.92
N ARG A 118 15.91 2.36 4.72
CA ARG A 118 16.78 3.52 4.87
C ARG A 118 17.09 3.73 6.35
N VAL A 119 18.37 3.84 6.68
CA VAL A 119 18.84 4.05 8.06
C VAL A 119 19.52 5.41 8.24
N SER A 120 19.91 6.07 7.14
CA SER A 120 20.44 7.44 7.10
C SER A 120 20.52 7.92 5.65
N PRO A 121 20.89 9.19 5.36
CA PRO A 121 21.02 9.68 3.99
C PRO A 121 21.90 8.79 3.12
N TYR A 122 21.34 8.37 1.97
CA TYR A 122 21.99 7.53 0.96
C TYR A 122 22.42 6.13 1.43
N ARG A 123 21.96 5.66 2.60
CA ARG A 123 22.31 4.33 3.14
C ARG A 123 21.09 3.48 3.39
N PHE A 124 21.10 2.31 2.77
CA PHE A 124 20.07 1.28 2.89
C PHE A 124 20.71 0.01 3.40
N VAL A 125 19.95 -0.72 4.22
CA VAL A 125 20.27 -2.08 4.61
C VAL A 125 19.16 -3.01 4.13
N PRO A 126 19.46 -4.27 3.77
CA PRO A 126 18.42 -5.27 3.57
C PRO A 126 17.51 -5.34 4.80
N TRP A 127 16.21 -5.30 4.57
CA TRP A 127 15.22 -5.28 5.64
C TRP A 127 14.48 -6.61 5.73
N THR A 128 14.33 -7.09 6.96
CA THR A 128 13.56 -8.28 7.30
C THR A 128 12.51 -7.86 8.33
N PRO A 129 11.21 -8.04 8.07
CA PRO A 129 10.17 -7.71 9.04
C PRO A 129 10.24 -8.62 10.26
N ASN A 130 10.02 -8.06 11.45
CA ASN A 130 9.70 -8.83 12.65
C ASN A 130 8.18 -9.05 12.81
N MET A 131 7.78 -9.86 13.79
CA MET A 131 6.36 -10.20 14.03
C MET A 131 5.49 -8.95 14.29
N ASP A 132 5.98 -7.99 15.08
CA ASP A 132 5.24 -6.76 15.39
C ASP A 132 5.03 -5.91 14.14
N GLU A 133 6.01 -5.86 13.24
CA GLU A 133 5.94 -5.15 11.95
C GLU A 133 4.98 -5.82 10.97
N LEU A 134 4.96 -7.17 10.93
CA LEU A 134 4.01 -7.92 10.10
C LEU A 134 2.56 -7.70 10.55
N LEU A 135 2.33 -7.64 11.87
CA LEU A 135 1.00 -7.46 12.46
C LEU A 135 0.58 -6.00 12.62
N ALA A 136 1.49 -5.07 12.35
CA ALA A 136 1.24 -3.65 12.44
C ALA A 136 0.16 -3.17 11.45
N LYS A 137 -0.59 -2.16 11.90
CA LYS A 137 -1.67 -1.50 11.14
C LYS A 137 -1.42 0.00 10.97
N ASP A 138 -0.19 0.43 11.25
CA ASP A 138 0.24 1.82 11.27
C ASP A 138 1.17 2.17 10.11
N TRP A 139 1.15 1.38 9.02
CA TRP A 139 1.92 1.68 7.82
C TRP A 139 1.29 2.83 7.01
N THR A 140 2.12 3.60 6.32
CA THR A 140 1.70 4.73 5.48
C THR A 140 2.66 4.91 4.29
N ILE A 141 2.15 5.41 3.16
CA ILE A 141 3.00 5.87 2.05
C ILE A 141 3.66 7.20 2.41
N LEU A 142 4.99 7.27 2.30
CA LEU A 142 5.79 8.45 2.57
C LEU A 142 5.65 9.46 1.42
N LYS A 143 4.94 10.56 1.67
CA LYS A 143 4.84 11.69 0.75
C LYS A 143 6.09 12.56 0.82
N LEU A 144 7.08 12.26 -0.01
CA LEU A 144 8.25 13.13 -0.14
C LEU A 144 7.86 14.43 -0.86
N PRO A 145 8.37 15.60 -0.44
CA PRO A 145 8.20 16.83 -1.21
C PRO A 145 8.82 16.62 -2.60
N LYS A 146 8.05 16.95 -3.66
CA LYS A 146 8.58 16.97 -5.03
C LYS A 146 9.82 17.86 -5.01
N LYS A 147 11.00 17.31 -5.36
CA LYS A 147 12.21 18.12 -5.56
C LYS A 147 11.84 19.25 -6.52
N GLY A 148 11.78 20.48 -6.01
CA GLY A 148 11.69 21.65 -6.86
C GLY A 148 12.87 21.60 -7.83
N LYS A 149 12.62 21.88 -9.12
CA LYS A 149 13.70 22.13 -10.07
C LYS A 149 14.64 23.15 -9.41
N GLN A 150 15.88 22.77 -9.13
CA GLN A 150 16.89 23.76 -8.75
C GLN A 150 17.01 24.74 -9.92
N PRO A 151 16.83 26.05 -9.71
CA PRO A 151 17.13 27.03 -10.73
C PRO A 151 18.65 27.15 -10.85
N GLY A 152 19.18 26.92 -12.04
CA GLY A 152 20.53 27.36 -12.42
C GLY A 152 21.57 26.24 -12.46
N SER A 153 21.64 25.56 -13.59
CA SER A 153 22.93 25.19 -14.18
C SER A 153 23.09 26.06 -15.43
N HIS A 154 23.79 27.17 -15.29
CA HIS A 154 24.42 27.84 -16.43
C HIS A 154 25.75 27.13 -16.74
#